data_AF-A0A3S1MYR7-F1
#
_entry.id   AF-A0A3S1MYR7-F1
#
_cell.length_a   1.000
_cell.length_b   1.000
_cell.length_c   1.000
_cell.angle_alpha   90.00
_cell.angle_beta   90.00
_cell.angle_gamma   90.00
#
_symmetry.space_group_name_H-M   'P 1'
#
loop_
_entity.id
_entity.type
_entity.pdbx_description
1 polymer ?
#
loop_
_entity_poly.entity_id
_entity_poly.type
_entity_poly.pdbx_seq_one_letter_code
_entity_poly.pdbx_strand_id
1 'polypeptide(L)' 'MSTSIRLSPEVRLRLDALASKTGRSRAYHMREFIERGLEDGEDYCLAAEVLARIRSGEEGIMKADDFCGSDVYR' A
#
# COMPACT_ATOMS: atom_id res chain seq x y z
N MET A 1 -18.50 -8.23 10.68
CA MET A 1 -18.71 -7.17 11.69
C MET A 1 -19.04 -5.85 11.00
N SER A 2 -19.75 -4.94 11.66
CA SER A 2 -20.02 -3.59 11.15
C SER A 2 -19.08 -2.58 11.81
N THR A 3 -18.39 -1.79 10.98
CA THR A 3 -17.53 -0.69 11.44
C THR A 3 -18.10 0.61 10.91
N SER A 4 -18.31 1.59 11.79
CA SER A 4 -18.78 2.93 11.40
C SER A 4 -17.59 3.88 11.34
N ILE A 5 -17.40 4.53 10.20
CA ILE A 5 -16.27 5.44 9.95
C ILE A 5 -16.83 6.78 9.48
N ARG A 6 -16.35 7.88 10.05
CA ARG A 6 -16.70 9.22 9.61
C ARG A 6 -15.82 9.62 8.43
N LEU A 7 -16.45 9.88 7.29
CA LEU A 7 -15.76 10.35 6.09
C LEU A 7 -15.98 11.85 5.90
N SER A 8 -14.97 12.52 5.35
CA SER A 8 -15.12 13.90 4.91
C SER A 8 -16.19 14.00 3.81
N PRO A 9 -16.86 15.16 3.65
CA PRO A 9 -17.86 15.34 2.61
C PRO A 9 -17.33 15.07 1.20
N GLU A 10 -16.08 15.44 0.94
CA GLU A 10 -15.41 15.24 -0.35
C GLU A 10 -15.22 13.75 -0.68
N VAL A 11 -14.72 12.96 0.27
CA VAL A 11 -14.54 11.52 0.07
C VAL A 11 -15.88 10.83 -0.17
N ARG A 12 -16.92 11.25 0.54
CA ARG A 12 -18.28 10.73 0.34
C ARG A 12 -18.79 11.00 -1.07
N LEU A 13 -18.59 12.22 -1.59
CA LEU A 13 -18.98 12.59 -2.95
C LEU A 13 -18.24 11.76 -4.02
N ARG A 14 -16.94 11.51 -3.83
CA ARG A 14 -16.16 10.66 -4.73
C ARG A 14 -16.66 9.22 -4.74
N LEU A 15 -17.02 8.68 -3.58
CA LEU A 15 -17.63 7.35 -3.46
C LEU A 15 -19.02 7.27 -4.12
N ASP A 16 -19.83 8.32 -3.98
CA ASP A 16 -21.13 8.41 -4.66
C ASP A 16 -20.97 8.40 -6.18
N ALA A 17 -20.04 9.19 -6.73
CA ALA A 17 -19.75 9.20 -8.16
C ALA A 17 -19.26 7.84 -8.68
N LEU A 18 -18.39 7.16 -7.92
CA LEU A 18 -17.91 5.81 -8.24
C LEU A 18 -19.04 4.78 -8.23
N ALA A 19 -19.90 4.82 -7.22
CA ALA A 19 -21.05 3.94 -7.12
C ALA A 19 -22.01 4.13 -8.31
N SER A 20 -22.31 5.38 -8.68
CA SER A 20 -23.13 5.70 -9.85
C SER A 20 -22.51 5.21 -11.16
N LYS A 21 -21.18 5.30 -11.30
CA LYS A 21 -20.48 4.90 -12.52
C LYS A 21 -20.39 3.39 -12.69
N THR A 22 -20.20 2.64 -11.61
CA THR A 22 -19.97 1.18 -11.68
C THR A 22 -21.22 0.35 -11.37
N GLY A 23 -22.31 0.98 -10.92
CA GLY A 23 -23.53 0.29 -10.48
C GLY A 23 -23.34 -0.54 -9.21
N ARG A 24 -22.25 -0.32 -8.46
CA ARG A 24 -21.97 -1.01 -7.18
C ARG A 24 -22.23 -0.08 -6.00
N SER A 25 -22.45 -0.64 -4.82
CA SER A 25 -22.72 0.17 -3.63
C SER A 25 -21.44 0.87 -3.12
N ARG A 26 -21.60 1.99 -2.43
CA ARG A 26 -20.49 2.67 -1.73
C ARG A 26 -19.74 1.73 -0.77
N ALA A 27 -20.47 0.87 -0.07
CA ALA A 27 -19.89 -0.08 0.89
C ALA A 27 -19.03 -1.14 0.20
N TYR A 28 -19.30 -1.48 -1.06
CA TYR A 28 -18.45 -2.36 -1.85
C TYR A 28 -17.09 -1.70 -2.10
N HIS A 29 -17.08 -0.50 -2.69
CA HIS A 29 -15.85 0.23 -2.97
C HIS A 29 -15.06 0.58 -1.71
N MET A 30 -15.75 0.91 -0.62
CA MET A 30 -15.11 1.19 0.66
C MET A 30 -14.37 -0.02 1.22
N ARG A 31 -14.92 -1.23 1.08
CA ARG A 31 -14.22 -2.46 1.46
C ARG A 31 -13.00 -2.71 0.59
N GLU A 32 -13.17 -2.64 -0.73
CA GLU A 32 -12.07 -2.84 -1.68
C GLU A 32 -10.90 -1.88 -1.41
N PHE A 33 -11.18 -0.62 -1.12
CA PHE A 33 -10.11 0.35 -0.78
C PHE A 33 -9.42 0.05 0.55
N ILE A 34 -10.15 -0.47 1.55
CA ILE A 34 -9.56 -0.85 2.83
C ILE A 34 -8.67 -2.10 2.64
N GLU A 35 -9.15 -3.11 1.93
CA GLU A 35 -8.42 -4.35 1.69
C GLU A 35 -7.14 -4.09 0.89
N ARG A 36 -7.24 -3.36 -0.23
CA ARG A 36 -6.06 -2.97 -1.02
C ARG A 36 -5.13 -2.02 -0.27
N GLY A 37 -5.69 -1.08 0.48
CA GLY A 37 -4.88 -0.14 1.27
C GLY A 37 -4.13 -0.82 2.41
N LEU A 38 -4.64 -1.94 2.93
CA LEU A 38 -3.91 -2.79 3.88
C LEU A 38 -2.79 -3.55 3.18
N GLU A 39 -3.03 -4.16 2.03
CA GLU A 39 -1.98 -4.81 1.21
C GLU A 39 -0.85 -3.82 0.89
N ASP A 40 -1.18 -2.63 0.38
CA ASP A 40 -0.21 -1.57 0.08
C ASP A 40 0.53 -1.05 1.34
N GLY A 41 -0.17 -1.01 2.48
CA GLY A 41 0.37 -0.53 3.75
C GLY A 41 1.29 -1.53 4.45
N GLU A 42 1.00 -2.83 4.33
CA GLU A 42 1.82 -3.91 4.88
C GLU A 42 3.19 -3.97 4.18
N ASP A 43 3.26 -3.70 2.88
CA ASP A 43 4.51 -3.55 2.14
C ASP A 43 5.33 -2.33 2.60
N TYR A 44 4.66 -1.22 2.95
CA TYR A 44 5.34 0.00 3.41
C TYR A 44 5.96 -0.16 4.80
N CYS A 45 5.31 -0.89 5.71
CA CYS A 45 5.84 -1.14 7.06
C CYS A 45 7.15 -1.95 7.04
N LEU A 46 7.26 -2.94 6.14
CA LEU A 46 8.47 -3.73 5.97
C LEU A 46 9.64 -2.88 5.45
N ALA A 47 9.38 -1.98 4.49
CA ALA A 47 10.41 -1.08 3.96
C ALA A 47 10.92 -0.08 5.02
N ALA A 48 10.03 0.44 5.87
CA ALA A 48 10.40 1.37 6.93
C ALA A 48 11.24 0.69 8.03
N GLU A 49 10.93 -0.56 8.38
CA GLU A 49 11.70 -1.36 9.34
C GLU A 49 13.10 -1.70 8.80
N VAL A 50 13.18 -2.13 7.54
CA VAL A 50 14.47 -2.37 6.85
C VAL A 50 15.31 -1.08 6.80
N LEU A 51 14.69 0.07 6.49
CA LEU A 51 15.38 1.35 6.47
C LEU A 51 15.92 1.74 7.86
N ALA A 52 15.19 1.42 8.93
CA ALA A 52 15.67 1.64 10.29
C ALA A 52 16.90 0.77 10.62
N ARG A 53 16.91 -0.50 10.20
CA ARG A 53 18.02 -1.44 10.42
C ARG A 53 19.27 -1.12 9.57
N ILE A 54 19.07 -0.64 8.34
CA ILE A 54 20.14 -0.08 7.50
C ILE A 54 20.79 1.12 8.21
N ARG A 55 19.99 2.01 8.82
CA ARG A 55 20.48 3.18 9.53
C ARG A 55 21.19 2.86 10.85
N SER A 56 20.79 1.78 11.54
CA SER A 56 21.49 1.30 12.75
C SER A 56 22.74 0.48 12.43
N GLY A 57 22.99 0.15 11.15
CA GLY A 57 24.14 -0.64 10.72
C GLY A 57 23.99 -2.14 10.97
N GLU A 58 22.77 -2.61 11.26
CA GLU A 58 22.45 -4.02 11.51
C GLU A 58 22.17 -4.80 10.22
N GLU A 59 22.17 -4.13 9.07
CA GLU A 59 21.93 -4.73 7.76
C GLU A 59 23.08 -4.47 6.77
N GLY A 60 23.41 -5.49 5.99
CA GLY A 60 24.44 -5.42 4.97
C GLY A 60 23.96 -4.62 3.76
N ILE A 61 24.59 -3.47 3.49
CA ILE A 61 24.28 -2.67 2.31
C ILE A 61 25.18 -3.14 1.17
N MET A 62 24.59 -3.66 0.08
CA MET A 62 25.30 -3.90 -1.17
C MET A 62 24.94 -2.84 -2.20
N LYS A 63 25.86 -2.51 -3.11
CA LYS A 63 25.55 -1.60 -4.21
C LYS A 63 24.73 -2.33 -5.27
N ALA A 64 23.85 -1.61 -5.94
CA ALA A 64 23.03 -2.17 -7.03
C ALA A 64 23.88 -2.79 -8.16
N ASP A 65 25.04 -2.19 -8.46
CA ASP A 65 25.99 -2.70 -9.46
C ASP A 65 26.57 -4.07 -9.07
N ASP A 66 26.75 -4.33 -7.76
CA ASP A 66 27.23 -5.61 -7.25
C ASP A 66 26.11 -6.67 -7.24
N PHE A 67 24.85 -6.26 -7.08
CA PHE A 67 23.68 -7.15 -7.10
C PHE A 67 23.32 -7.61 -8.53
N CYS A 68 23.35 -6.68 -9.49
CA CYS A 68 23.07 -6.98 -10.90
C CYS A 68 24.31 -7.46 -11.68
N GLY A 69 25.49 -7.52 -11.03
CA GLY A 69 26.79 -7.61 -11.70
C GLY A 69 27.35 -9.01 -11.98
N SER A 70 26.82 -10.10 -11.41
CA SER A 70 27.54 -11.40 -11.46
C SER A 70 26.91 -12.53 -12.27
N ASP A 71 25.61 -12.50 -12.61
CA ASP A 71 24.95 -13.70 -13.18
C ASP A 71 24.03 -13.46 -14.39
N VAL A 72 23.98 -12.25 -14.96
CA VAL A 72 23.10 -11.95 -16.11
C VAL A 72 23.79 -12.13 -17.48
N TYR A 73 25.08 -12.48 -17.52
CA TYR A 73 25.86 -12.65 -18.75
C TYR A 73 26.65 -13.97 -18.82
N ARG A 74 26.15 -15.05 -18.22
CA ARG A 74 26.73 -16.39 -18.42
C ARG A 74 25.72 -17.38 -18.99
#